data_AF-Q2L281-F1
#
_entry.id   AF-Q2L281-F1
#
_cell.length_a   1.000
_cell.length_b   1.000
_cell.length_c   1.000
_cell.angle_alpha   90.00
_cell.angle_beta   90.00
_cell.angle_gamma   90.00
#
_symmetry.space_group_name_H-M   'P 1'
#
loop_
_entity.id
_entity.type
_entity.pdbx_description
1 polymer ?
#
loop_
_entity_poly.entity_id
_entity_poly.type
_entity_poly.pdbx_seq_one_letter_code
_entity_poly.pdbx_strand_id
1 'polypeptide(L)'
;MSGLNLLRGWKGLALAAAAGGLMAGIAAWSVQEWWWGAAVSELKADFAREDAERANANLAAVERVREEEKRRTAAVEEARNEAQKLAAAAAADAAGARNERDRLRARANALARAAADRDPAAADGGPPGAAGADLLAYMLGRVSDRAAELAAIADRARVAGLTCERIYDGLSK
;
A
#
# COMPACT_ATOMS: atom_id res chain seq x y z
N MET A 1 89.64 16.00 -22.14
CA MET A 1 89.34 15.75 -23.56
C MET A 1 89.81 14.34 -23.93
N SER A 2 89.08 13.30 -23.52
CA SER A 2 89.50 11.89 -23.79
C SER A 2 88.36 11.02 -24.35
N GLY A 3 87.25 11.63 -24.76
CA GLY A 3 86.06 10.90 -25.21
C GLY A 3 86.02 10.57 -26.71
N LEU A 4 86.83 11.21 -27.56
CA LEU A 4 86.66 11.11 -29.02
C LEU A 4 87.20 9.81 -29.67
N ASN A 5 88.07 9.05 -28.99
CA ASN A 5 88.65 7.84 -29.57
C ASN A 5 87.76 6.60 -29.48
N LEU A 6 86.62 6.67 -28.78
CA LEU A 6 85.66 5.56 -28.73
C LEU A 6 84.85 5.41 -30.04
N LEU A 7 84.88 6.42 -30.91
CA LEU A 7 84.06 6.53 -32.12
C LEU A 7 84.75 6.04 -33.39
N ARG A 8 86.01 5.59 -33.33
CA ARG A 8 86.79 5.23 -34.52
C ARG A 8 87.11 3.73 -34.52
N GLY A 9 86.34 2.97 -35.30
CA GLY A 9 86.42 1.51 -35.40
C GLY A 9 85.12 0.79 -35.00
N TRP A 10 85.11 -0.54 -35.01
CA TRP A 10 83.91 -1.38 -34.80
C TRP A 10 83.08 -1.05 -33.54
N LYS A 11 83.71 -0.50 -32.50
CA LYS A 11 83.04 -0.05 -31.26
C LYS A 11 82.07 1.13 -31.47
N GLY A 12 82.38 2.06 -32.37
CA GLY A 12 81.47 3.17 -32.72
C GLY A 12 80.24 2.69 -33.47
N LEU A 13 80.41 1.69 -34.36
CA LEU A 13 79.31 1.03 -35.06
C LEU A 13 78.41 0.25 -34.10
N ALA A 14 79.00 -0.44 -33.11
CA ALA A 14 78.24 -1.15 -32.08
C ALA A 14 77.39 -0.22 -31.19
N LEU A 15 77.93 0.93 -30.80
CA LEU A 15 77.19 1.94 -30.03
C LEU A 15 76.06 2.58 -30.85
N ALA A 16 76.31 2.87 -32.13
CA ALA A 16 75.28 3.41 -33.03
C ALA A 16 74.14 2.40 -33.24
N ALA A 17 74.45 1.11 -33.41
CA ALA A 17 73.45 0.06 -33.53
C ALA A 17 72.62 -0.11 -32.23
N ALA A 18 73.26 -0.04 -31.06
CA ALA A 18 72.57 -0.11 -29.77
C ALA A 18 71.62 1.08 -29.55
N ALA A 19 72.07 2.31 -29.88
CA ALA A 19 71.24 3.51 -29.81
C ALA A 19 70.06 3.44 -30.80
N GLY A 20 70.31 2.96 -32.02
CA GLY A 20 69.26 2.72 -33.02
C GLY A 20 68.21 1.71 -32.54
N GLY A 21 68.65 0.61 -31.93
CA GLY A 21 67.75 -0.40 -31.34
C GLY A 21 66.90 0.14 -30.19
N LEU A 22 67.49 0.95 -29.30
CA LEU A 22 66.77 1.62 -28.22
C LEU A 22 65.70 2.59 -28.73
N MET A 23 66.05 3.44 -29.70
CA MET A 23 65.11 4.40 -30.29
C MET A 23 63.97 3.70 -31.03
N ALA A 24 64.28 2.62 -31.77
CA ALA A 24 63.27 1.80 -32.43
C ALA A 24 62.32 1.11 -31.43
N GLY A 25 62.85 0.60 -30.31
CA GLY A 25 62.05 0.01 -29.24
C GLY A 25 61.09 1.01 -28.58
N ILE A 26 61.56 2.24 -28.30
CA ILE A 26 60.73 3.30 -27.72
C ILE A 26 59.63 3.74 -28.71
N ALA A 27 59.97 3.89 -29.99
CA ALA A 27 59.00 4.22 -31.03
C ALA A 27 57.94 3.12 -31.20
N ALA A 28 58.34 1.85 -31.16
CA ALA A 28 57.40 0.72 -31.23
C ALA A 28 56.46 0.68 -30.02
N TRP A 29 56.99 0.91 -28.81
CA TRP A 29 56.19 0.96 -27.58
C TRP A 29 55.15 2.09 -27.59
N SER A 30 55.54 3.29 -28.04
CA SER A 30 54.63 4.44 -28.10
C SER A 30 53.53 4.29 -29.17
N VAL A 31 53.84 3.69 -30.32
CA VAL A 31 52.81 3.31 -31.32
C VAL A 31 51.86 2.25 -30.77
N GLN A 32 52.38 1.28 -30.03
CA GLN A 32 51.58 0.24 -29.40
C GLN A 32 50.62 0.85 -28.35
N GLU A 33 51.08 1.73 -27.47
CA GLU A 33 50.22 2.43 -26.50
C GLU A 33 49.10 3.24 -27.17
N TRP A 34 49.37 3.90 -28.30
CA TRP A 34 48.34 4.66 -29.02
C TRP A 34 47.24 3.76 -29.57
N TRP A 35 47.60 2.59 -30.11
CA TRP A 35 46.64 1.61 -30.63
C TRP A 35 45.82 0.95 -29.50
N TRP A 36 46.46 0.63 -28.37
CA TRP A 36 45.76 0.13 -27.18
C TRP A 36 44.85 1.19 -26.54
N GLY A 37 45.27 2.45 -26.50
CA GLY A 37 44.48 3.55 -25.97
C GLY A 37 43.17 3.75 -26.72
N ALA A 38 43.23 3.69 -28.06
CA ALA A 38 42.04 3.74 -28.91
C ALA A 38 41.08 2.58 -28.60
N ALA A 39 41.59 1.34 -28.60
CA ALA A 39 40.78 0.15 -28.32
C ALA A 39 40.15 0.15 -26.91
N VAL A 40 40.90 0.60 -25.89
CA VAL A 40 40.39 0.70 -24.51
C VAL A 40 39.33 1.81 -24.39
N SER A 41 39.47 2.91 -25.13
CA SER A 41 38.48 4.00 -25.10
C SER A 41 37.15 3.59 -25.71
N GLU A 42 37.18 2.83 -26.82
CA GLU A 42 36.00 2.27 -27.47
C GLU A 42 35.30 1.26 -26.56
N LEU A 43 36.05 0.32 -25.98
CA LEU A 43 35.52 -0.66 -25.04
C LEU A 43 34.84 0.00 -23.83
N LYS A 44 35.46 1.05 -23.25
CA LYS A 44 34.86 1.82 -22.15
C LYS A 44 33.60 2.55 -22.57
N ALA A 45 33.57 3.10 -23.78
CA ALA A 45 32.38 3.78 -24.31
C ALA A 45 31.23 2.78 -24.52
N ASP A 46 31.52 1.58 -25.02
CA ASP A 46 30.53 0.52 -25.19
C ASP A 46 29.98 0.04 -23.83
N PHE A 47 30.86 -0.22 -22.85
CA PHE A 47 30.42 -0.55 -21.50
C PHE A 47 29.57 0.57 -20.87
N ALA A 48 29.98 1.84 -21.02
CA ALA A 48 29.22 2.97 -20.51
C ALA A 48 27.83 3.10 -21.17
N ARG A 49 27.74 2.79 -22.47
CA ARG A 49 26.45 2.73 -23.19
C ARG A 49 25.57 1.61 -22.66
N GLU A 50 26.10 0.40 -22.54
CA GLU A 50 25.36 -0.74 -21.99
C GLU A 50 24.87 -0.47 -20.57
N ASP A 51 25.72 0.09 -19.70
CA ASP A 51 25.35 0.42 -18.33
C ASP A 51 24.28 1.51 -18.29
N ALA A 52 24.36 2.51 -19.16
CA ALA A 52 23.32 3.54 -19.29
C ALA A 52 21.99 2.95 -19.79
N GLU A 53 22.03 2.06 -20.78
CA GLU A 53 20.85 1.34 -21.28
C GLU A 53 20.22 0.46 -20.20
N ARG A 54 21.03 -0.30 -19.45
CA ARG A 54 20.58 -1.11 -18.32
C ARG A 54 19.97 -0.25 -17.21
N ALA A 55 20.62 0.88 -16.86
CA ALA A 55 20.11 1.82 -15.87
C ALA A 55 18.75 2.39 -16.30
N ASN A 56 18.61 2.82 -17.56
CA ASN A 56 17.36 3.33 -18.10
C ASN A 56 16.26 2.26 -18.14
N ALA A 57 16.59 1.03 -18.54
CA ALA A 57 15.67 -0.09 -18.54
C ALA A 57 15.18 -0.42 -17.11
N ASN A 58 16.08 -0.39 -16.12
CA ASN A 58 15.74 -0.59 -14.71
C ASN A 58 14.83 0.54 -14.18
N LEU A 59 15.14 1.81 -14.49
CA LEU A 59 14.29 2.94 -14.11
C LEU A 59 12.89 2.82 -14.70
N ALA A 60 12.79 2.47 -15.98
CA ALA A 60 11.50 2.24 -16.64
C ALA A 60 10.74 1.06 -16.01
N ALA A 61 11.44 -0.01 -15.62
CA ALA A 61 10.81 -1.14 -14.94
C ALA A 61 10.28 -0.77 -13.55
N VAL A 62 11.07 -0.03 -12.75
CA VAL A 62 10.66 0.45 -11.42
C VAL A 62 9.49 1.42 -11.52
N GLU A 63 9.48 2.32 -12.50
CA GLU A 63 8.39 3.27 -12.65
C GLU A 63 7.08 2.56 -13.00
N ARG A 64 7.10 1.53 -13.86
CA ARG A 64 5.92 0.70 -14.12
C ARG A 64 5.38 0.02 -12.86
N VAL A 65 6.26 -0.48 -11.99
CA VAL A 65 5.86 -1.09 -10.72
C VAL A 65 5.27 -0.05 -9.79
N ARG A 66 5.87 1.14 -9.68
CA ARG A 66 5.36 2.24 -8.84
C ARG A 66 4.00 2.73 -9.30
N GLU A 67 3.77 2.86 -10.59
CA GLU A 67 2.45 3.25 -11.12
C GLU A 67 1.39 2.22 -10.78
N GLU A 68 1.71 0.93 -10.89
CA GLU A 68 0.81 -0.14 -10.49
C GLU A 68 0.56 -0.15 -8.97
N GLU A 69 1.59 0.09 -8.14
CA GLU A 69 1.44 0.23 -6.69
C GLU A 69 0.56 1.43 -6.31
N LYS A 70 0.75 2.58 -6.96
CA LYS A 70 -0.10 3.77 -6.76
C LYS A 70 -1.55 3.47 -7.11
N ARG A 71 -1.79 2.80 -8.25
CA ARG A 71 -3.13 2.40 -8.69
C ARG A 71 -3.81 1.48 -7.66
N ARG A 72 -3.12 0.43 -7.20
CA ARG A 72 -3.63 -0.51 -6.19
C ARG A 72 -3.90 0.18 -4.86
N THR A 73 -2.98 1.04 -4.43
CA THR A 73 -3.13 1.82 -3.19
C THR A 73 -4.34 2.75 -3.27
N ALA A 74 -4.51 3.46 -4.39
CA ALA A 74 -5.65 4.34 -4.60
C ALA A 74 -6.99 3.57 -4.53
N ALA A 75 -7.05 2.38 -5.14
CA ALA A 75 -8.24 1.53 -5.08
C ALA A 75 -8.58 1.07 -3.65
N VAL A 76 -7.57 0.69 -2.86
CA VAL A 76 -7.75 0.32 -1.44
C VAL A 76 -8.21 1.51 -0.60
N GLU A 77 -7.62 2.68 -0.82
CA GLU A 77 -7.99 3.91 -0.12
C GLU A 77 -9.43 4.35 -0.44
N GLU A 78 -9.85 4.25 -1.70
CA GLU A 78 -11.23 4.49 -2.11
C GLU A 78 -12.20 3.52 -1.42
N ALA A 79 -11.89 2.21 -1.44
CA ALA A 79 -12.70 1.21 -0.76
C ALA A 79 -12.80 1.47 0.75
N ARG A 80 -11.71 1.92 1.39
CA ARG A 80 -11.68 2.32 2.81
C ARG A 80 -12.57 3.52 3.07
N ASN A 81 -12.48 4.55 2.24
CA ASN A 81 -13.29 5.77 2.40
C ASN A 81 -14.79 5.45 2.29
N GLU A 82 -15.18 4.62 1.33
CA GLU A 82 -16.57 4.18 1.21
C GLU A 82 -17.01 3.28 2.37
N ALA A 83 -16.12 2.44 2.90
CA ALA A 83 -16.38 1.66 4.12
C ALA A 83 -16.68 2.56 5.32
N GLN A 84 -15.89 3.63 5.50
CA GLN A 84 -16.09 4.61 6.56
C GLN A 84 -17.44 5.33 6.42
N LYS A 85 -17.82 5.73 5.20
CA LYS A 85 -19.14 6.33 4.95
C LYS A 85 -20.29 5.40 5.31
N LEU A 86 -20.20 4.13 4.89
CA LEU A 86 -21.22 3.12 5.21
C LEU A 86 -21.29 2.84 6.72
N ALA A 87 -20.15 2.73 7.39
CA ALA A 87 -20.09 2.54 8.84
C ALA A 87 -20.69 3.75 9.59
N ALA A 88 -20.42 4.98 9.13
CA ALA A 88 -21.00 6.19 9.71
C ALA A 88 -22.52 6.24 9.52
N ALA A 89 -23.02 5.88 8.33
CA ALA A 89 -24.45 5.81 8.06
C ALA A 89 -25.14 4.76 8.96
N ALA A 90 -24.59 3.54 9.04
CA ALA A 90 -25.11 2.50 9.92
C ALA A 90 -25.10 2.92 11.40
N ALA A 91 -24.06 3.63 11.85
CA ALA A 91 -24.00 4.17 13.21
C ALA A 91 -25.09 5.22 13.48
N ALA A 92 -25.36 6.11 12.51
CA ALA A 92 -26.41 7.10 12.60
C ALA A 92 -27.80 6.45 12.63
N ASP A 93 -28.04 5.45 11.77
CA ASP A 93 -29.29 4.68 11.74
C ASP A 93 -29.52 3.93 13.06
N ALA A 94 -28.48 3.29 13.59
CA ALA A 94 -28.53 2.61 14.89
C ALA A 94 -28.81 3.59 16.04
N ALA A 95 -28.27 4.81 16.00
CA ALA A 95 -28.57 5.85 16.99
C ALA A 95 -30.03 6.32 16.90
N GLY A 96 -30.54 6.54 15.68
CA GLY A 96 -31.96 6.84 15.44
C GLY A 96 -32.86 5.72 15.95
N ALA A 97 -32.59 4.46 15.61
CA ALA A 97 -33.37 3.33 16.09
C ALA A 97 -33.40 3.22 17.63
N ARG A 98 -32.28 3.52 18.32
CA ARG A 98 -32.22 3.54 19.79
C ARG A 98 -33.10 4.63 20.38
N ASN A 99 -33.06 5.84 19.83
CA ASN A 99 -33.89 6.96 20.29
C ASN A 99 -35.38 6.63 20.17
N GLU A 100 -35.78 6.05 19.03
CA GLU A 100 -37.17 5.68 18.74
C GLU A 100 -37.63 4.54 19.66
N ARG A 101 -36.77 3.55 19.90
CA ARG A 101 -37.01 2.48 20.88
C ARG A 101 -37.20 3.03 22.29
N ASP A 102 -36.35 3.97 22.71
CA ASP A 102 -36.41 4.53 24.06
C ASP A 102 -37.67 5.40 24.25
N ARG A 103 -38.08 6.15 23.21
CA ARG A 103 -39.38 6.84 23.16
C ARG A 103 -40.55 5.87 23.25
N LEU A 104 -40.51 4.75 22.52
CA LEU A 104 -41.55 3.71 22.58
C LEU A 104 -41.64 3.09 23.97
N ARG A 105 -40.49 2.76 24.60
CA ARG A 105 -40.44 2.24 25.98
C ARG A 105 -41.02 3.24 26.98
N ALA A 106 -40.68 4.53 26.86
CA ALA A 106 -41.24 5.56 27.73
C ALA A 106 -42.77 5.66 27.60
N ARG A 107 -43.31 5.62 26.37
CA ARG A 107 -44.76 5.62 26.11
C ARG A 107 -45.45 4.36 26.65
N ALA A 108 -44.86 3.19 26.44
CA ALA A 108 -45.38 1.91 26.94
C ALA A 108 -45.45 1.91 28.48
N ASN A 109 -44.40 2.39 29.16
CA ASN A 109 -44.38 2.51 30.61
C ASN A 109 -45.41 3.53 31.12
N ALA A 110 -45.61 4.65 30.42
CA ALA A 110 -46.64 5.63 30.77
C ALA A 110 -48.06 5.01 30.66
N LEU A 111 -48.31 4.24 29.60
CA LEU A 111 -49.58 3.54 29.41
C LEU A 111 -49.81 2.45 30.48
N ALA A 112 -48.77 1.68 30.83
CA ALA A 112 -48.82 0.68 31.89
C ALA A 112 -49.21 1.31 33.24
N ARG A 113 -48.60 2.45 33.60
CA ARG A 113 -48.95 3.20 34.81
C ARG A 113 -50.39 3.71 34.78
N ALA A 114 -50.81 4.32 33.68
CA ALA A 114 -52.17 4.83 33.55
C ALA A 114 -53.25 3.72 33.60
N ALA A 115 -52.93 2.51 33.13
CA ALA A 115 -53.82 1.36 33.24
C ALA A 115 -53.92 0.86 34.69
N ALA A 116 -52.82 0.83 35.43
CA ALA A 116 -52.79 0.46 36.85
C ALA A 116 -53.65 1.41 37.71
N ASP A 117 -53.64 2.71 37.39
CA ASP A 117 -54.41 3.73 38.11
C ASP A 117 -55.93 3.63 37.87
N ARG A 118 -56.36 3.05 36.73
CA ARG A 118 -57.77 2.96 36.33
C ARG A 118 -58.49 1.70 36.77
N ASP A 119 -57.76 0.61 37.06
CA ASP A 119 -58.38 -0.67 37.38
C ASP A 119 -57.60 -1.42 38.48
N PRO A 120 -57.86 -1.12 39.76
CA PRO A 120 -57.26 -1.85 40.88
C PRO A 120 -57.82 -3.27 41.05
N ALA A 121 -58.85 -3.68 40.29
CA ALA A 121 -59.56 -4.94 40.45
C ALA A 121 -59.98 -5.58 39.11
N ALA A 122 -59.01 -5.90 38.24
CA ALA A 122 -59.29 -6.68 37.04
C ALA A 122 -59.25 -8.20 37.31
N ALA A 123 -60.42 -8.72 37.69
CA ALA A 123 -61.02 -10.03 37.37
C ALA A 123 -60.33 -11.37 37.73
N ASP A 124 -61.13 -12.23 38.37
CA ASP A 124 -60.93 -13.68 38.53
C ASP A 124 -60.35 -14.34 37.26
N GLY A 125 -59.08 -14.75 37.32
CA GLY A 125 -58.46 -15.67 36.37
C GLY A 125 -57.29 -15.14 35.54
N GLY A 126 -56.92 -13.86 35.62
CA GLY A 126 -55.76 -13.28 34.91
C GLY A 126 -54.85 -12.44 35.81
N PRO A 127 -53.57 -12.21 35.43
CA PRO A 127 -52.75 -11.23 36.13
C PRO A 127 -53.42 -9.85 36.05
N PRO A 128 -53.33 -9.02 37.12
CA PRO A 128 -53.91 -7.68 37.10
C PRO A 128 -53.42 -6.89 35.88
N GLY A 129 -54.26 -5.99 35.33
CA GLY A 129 -53.96 -5.27 34.08
C GLY A 129 -52.58 -4.59 34.05
N ALA A 130 -52.11 -4.13 35.21
CA ALA A 130 -50.75 -3.61 35.42
C ALA A 130 -49.66 -4.66 35.13
N ALA A 131 -49.80 -5.88 35.64
CA ALA A 131 -48.83 -6.98 35.44
C ALA A 131 -48.78 -7.46 33.98
N GLY A 132 -49.89 -7.41 33.25
CA GLY A 132 -49.91 -7.68 31.80
C GLY A 132 -49.17 -6.61 30.99
N ALA A 133 -49.36 -5.33 31.34
CA ALA A 133 -48.65 -4.22 30.70
C ALA A 133 -47.13 -4.24 31.00
N ASP A 134 -46.75 -4.58 32.23
CA ASP A 134 -45.36 -4.74 32.64
C ASP A 134 -44.67 -5.91 31.89
N LEU A 135 -45.36 -7.04 31.73
CA LEU A 135 -44.85 -8.17 30.95
C LEU A 135 -44.61 -7.79 29.47
N LEU A 136 -45.54 -7.06 28.85
CA LEU A 136 -45.40 -6.59 27.48
C LEU A 136 -44.22 -5.60 27.35
N ALA A 137 -44.06 -4.68 28.29
CA ALA A 137 -42.91 -3.77 28.32
C ALA A 137 -41.57 -4.52 28.48
N TYR A 138 -41.53 -5.54 29.33
CA TYR A 138 -40.36 -6.40 29.50
C TYR A 138 -40.03 -7.22 28.24
N MET A 139 -41.02 -7.85 27.64
CA MET A 139 -40.88 -8.63 26.39
C MET A 139 -40.43 -7.76 25.23
N LEU A 140 -41.05 -6.59 25.06
CA LEU A 140 -40.63 -5.59 24.08
C LEU A 140 -39.18 -5.18 24.31
N GLY A 141 -38.80 -4.96 25.57
CA GLY A 141 -37.43 -4.68 25.97
C GLY A 141 -36.44 -5.72 25.45
N ARG A 142 -36.67 -6.99 25.80
CA ARG A 142 -35.86 -8.15 25.40
C ARG A 142 -35.74 -8.32 23.88
N VAL A 143 -36.87 -8.23 23.17
CA VAL A 143 -36.89 -8.41 21.70
C VAL A 143 -36.16 -7.26 21.02
N SER A 144 -36.38 -6.02 21.44
CA SER A 144 -35.70 -4.85 20.86
C SER A 144 -34.19 -4.88 21.10
N ASP A 145 -33.74 -5.32 22.29
CA ASP A 145 -32.30 -5.41 22.58
C ASP A 145 -31.62 -6.48 21.72
N ARG A 146 -32.27 -7.65 21.56
CA ARG A 146 -31.75 -8.71 20.68
C ARG A 146 -31.74 -8.28 19.22
N ALA A 147 -32.77 -7.58 18.76
CA ALA A 147 -32.83 -7.04 17.41
C ALA A 147 -31.70 -6.03 17.15
N ALA A 148 -31.42 -5.14 18.11
CA ALA A 148 -30.33 -4.18 18.00
C ALA A 148 -28.95 -4.84 17.92
N GLU A 149 -28.72 -5.91 18.67
CA GLU A 149 -27.48 -6.68 18.61
C GLU A 149 -27.30 -7.36 17.24
N LEU A 150 -28.35 -8.01 16.73
CA LEU A 150 -28.34 -8.65 15.42
C LEU A 150 -28.12 -7.63 14.29
N ALA A 151 -28.79 -6.48 14.35
CA ALA A 151 -28.60 -5.40 13.40
C ALA A 151 -27.15 -4.92 13.39
N ALA A 152 -26.54 -4.70 14.56
CA ALA A 152 -25.14 -4.28 14.65
C ALA A 152 -24.16 -5.33 14.07
N ILE A 153 -24.44 -6.62 14.23
CA ILE A 153 -23.65 -7.68 13.59
C ILE A 153 -23.83 -7.65 12.07
N ALA A 154 -25.08 -7.54 11.60
CA ALA A 154 -25.39 -7.49 10.18
C ALA A 154 -24.76 -6.28 9.48
N ASP A 155 -24.81 -5.10 10.10
CA ASP A 155 -24.20 -3.88 9.57
C ASP A 155 -22.68 -4.03 9.43
N ARG A 156 -22.00 -4.56 10.47
CA ARG A 156 -20.56 -4.82 10.42
C ARG A 156 -20.20 -5.83 9.34
N ALA A 157 -20.95 -6.93 9.25
CA ALA A 157 -20.73 -7.96 8.25
C ALA A 157 -20.93 -7.41 6.83
N ARG A 158 -21.97 -6.60 6.63
CA ARG A 158 -22.27 -5.96 5.34
C ARG A 158 -21.17 -4.98 4.95
N VAL A 159 -20.73 -4.10 5.86
CA VAL A 159 -19.63 -3.16 5.58
C VAL A 159 -18.37 -3.93 5.21
N ALA A 160 -17.99 -4.94 6.00
CA ALA A 160 -16.81 -5.75 5.72
C ALA A 160 -16.90 -6.46 4.37
N GLY A 161 -18.03 -7.10 4.07
CA GLY A 161 -18.25 -7.80 2.79
C GLY A 161 -18.13 -6.86 1.58
N LEU A 162 -18.83 -5.72 1.62
CA LEU A 162 -18.77 -4.72 0.56
C LEU A 162 -17.37 -4.13 0.39
N THR A 163 -16.60 -3.96 1.47
CA THR A 163 -15.21 -3.52 1.39
C THR A 163 -14.33 -4.58 0.75
N CYS A 164 -14.48 -5.85 1.12
CA CYS A 164 -13.74 -6.96 0.50
C CYS A 164 -13.99 -7.05 -1.01
N GLU A 165 -15.27 -6.99 -1.42
CA GLU A 165 -15.66 -7.00 -2.84
C GLU A 165 -15.00 -5.84 -3.61
N ARG A 166 -15.08 -4.61 -3.09
CA ARG A 166 -14.48 -3.45 -3.76
C ARG A 166 -12.97 -3.49 -3.83
N ILE A 167 -12.29 -3.94 -2.77
CA ILE A 167 -10.84 -4.11 -2.78
C ILE A 167 -10.48 -5.13 -3.86
N TYR A 168 -11.18 -6.26 -3.91
CA TYR A 168 -10.96 -7.27 -4.94
C TYR A 168 -11.13 -6.70 -6.35
N ASP A 169 -12.26 -6.05 -6.63
CA ASP A 169 -12.55 -5.44 -7.92
C ASP A 169 -11.52 -4.36 -8.31
N GLY A 170 -11.03 -3.60 -7.33
CA GLY A 170 -10.01 -2.56 -7.52
C GLY A 170 -8.64 -3.12 -7.86
N LEU A 171 -8.28 -4.27 -7.26
CA LEU A 171 -7.02 -4.96 -7.50
C LEU A 171 -7.05 -5.84 -8.77
N SER A 172 -8.23 -6.28 -9.21
CA SER A 172 -8.39 -7.15 -10.39
C SER A 172 -8.52 -6.41 -11.72
N LYS A 173 -8.74 -5.09 -11.70
CA LYS A 173 -8.65 -4.23 -12.89
C LYS A 173 -7.22 -4.12 -13.38
#